data_AF-A0A9D5SIT5-F1
#
_entry.id   AF-A0A9D5SIT5-F1
#
_cell.length_a   1.000
_cell.length_b   1.000
_cell.length_c   1.000
_cell.angle_alpha   90.00
_cell.angle_beta   90.00
_cell.angle_gamma   90.00
#
_symmetry.space_group_name_H-M   'P 1'
#
loop_
_entity.id
_entity.type
_entity.pdbx_description
1 polymer ?
#
loop_
_entity_poly.entity_id
_entity_poly.type
_entity_poly.pdbx_seq_one_letter_code
_entity_poly.pdbx_strand_id
1 'polypeptide(L)'
;MSKRSRQEEESSLELLLDTMCNTFGGVMFIAISIFVIISGMTQIEQKQEKTEPVVVDAEALQHELVVLQHAKELQKKMAVNTEELQMRQSINAQNKIEEVAMLEKVLTELKQQLKTMQTANRTVEHSRLQTDQALKSLQMQLQNVVQQREKLEAENLQQSKELARLKQQIVPQHKIVFKTLEPSSAAPFFIMLRGEYAYAVGPDENSNSPAPLPPVKYSTLNNGRTVVCEPIEDKGVKVLHGDKLSSEFRQLLNSIPTHRVPSFFIPPGSARTAYKLREELKKRNITHGFSTTGKDSDPFTYVYTDNVEYEY
;
A
#
# COMPACT_ATOMS: atom_id res chain seq x y z
N MET A 1 -19.96 -24.44 29.45
CA MET A 1 -19.29 -25.73 29.74
C MET A 1 -18.00 -25.43 30.50
N SER A 2 -18.00 -25.59 31.82
CA SER A 2 -16.80 -25.43 32.66
C SER A 2 -16.84 -26.50 33.76
N LYS A 3 -16.14 -27.61 33.54
CA LYS A 3 -15.89 -28.70 34.49
C LYS A 3 -14.64 -29.47 34.04
N ARG A 4 -13.46 -28.84 34.09
CA ARG A 4 -12.18 -29.53 33.83
C ARG A 4 -11.06 -29.21 34.84
N SER A 5 -11.33 -28.41 35.87
CA SER A 5 -10.31 -27.93 36.81
C SER A 5 -10.16 -28.76 38.09
N ARG A 6 -11.00 -29.77 38.34
CA ARG A 6 -10.99 -30.53 39.61
C ARG A 6 -10.16 -31.81 39.60
N GLN A 7 -9.64 -32.23 38.45
CA GLN A 7 -8.97 -33.53 38.31
C GLN A 7 -7.44 -33.46 38.49
N GLU A 8 -6.84 -32.26 38.48
CA GLU A 8 -5.38 -32.08 38.63
C GLU A 8 -4.93 -31.95 40.09
N GLU A 9 -5.82 -31.52 41.00
CA GLU A 9 -5.51 -31.38 42.43
C GLU A 9 -5.49 -32.72 43.17
N GLU A 10 -6.34 -33.69 42.80
CA GLU A 10 -6.31 -35.05 43.39
C GLU A 10 -5.03 -35.79 42.98
N SER A 11 -4.59 -35.64 41.73
CA SER A 11 -3.38 -36.28 41.22
C SER A 11 -2.09 -35.79 41.89
N SER A 12 -2.04 -34.51 42.27
CA SER A 12 -0.88 -33.91 42.95
C SER A 12 -0.76 -34.36 44.42
N LEU A 13 -1.89 -34.68 45.06
CA LEU A 13 -1.94 -35.11 46.46
C LEU A 13 -1.65 -36.62 46.59
N GLU A 14 -2.13 -37.43 45.65
CA GLU A 14 -1.77 -38.85 45.55
C GLU A 14 -0.27 -39.04 45.30
N LEU A 15 0.33 -38.24 44.40
CA LEU A 15 1.77 -38.30 44.13
C LEU A 15 2.62 -37.88 45.35
N LEU A 16 2.13 -36.91 46.14
CA LEU A 16 2.78 -36.50 47.38
C LEU A 16 2.70 -37.62 48.43
N LEU A 17 1.55 -38.27 48.57
CA LEU A 17 1.35 -39.41 49.48
C LEU A 17 2.22 -40.61 49.10
N ASP A 18 2.34 -40.93 47.80
CA ASP A 18 3.24 -41.98 47.30
C ASP A 18 4.70 -41.65 47.59
N THR A 19 5.09 -40.39 47.45
CA THR A 19 6.46 -39.95 47.76
C THR A 19 6.74 -40.03 49.27
N MET A 20 5.75 -39.73 50.13
CA MET A 20 5.89 -39.87 51.59
C MET A 20 5.92 -41.34 52.04
N CYS A 21 5.08 -42.21 51.48
CA CYS A 21 5.07 -43.64 51.80
C CYS A 21 6.37 -44.34 51.37
N ASN A 22 6.90 -43.99 50.19
CA ASN A 22 8.15 -44.56 49.70
C ASN A 22 9.37 -44.06 50.48
N THR A 23 9.40 -42.79 50.90
CA THR A 23 10.49 -42.27 51.75
C THR A 23 10.40 -42.81 53.18
N PHE A 24 9.20 -42.96 53.75
CA PHE A 24 9.00 -43.57 55.06
C PHE A 24 9.42 -45.05 55.08
N GLY A 25 9.03 -45.82 54.06
CA GLY A 25 9.44 -47.21 53.87
C GLY A 25 10.96 -47.36 53.73
N GLY A 26 11.60 -46.47 52.97
CA GLY A 26 13.05 -46.44 52.81
C GLY A 26 13.80 -46.17 54.13
N VAL A 27 13.34 -45.22 54.92
CA VAL A 27 13.93 -44.90 56.24
C VAL A 27 13.76 -46.07 57.22
N MET A 28 12.58 -46.69 57.26
CA MET A 28 12.33 -47.88 58.07
C MET A 28 13.24 -49.06 57.69
N PHE A 29 13.45 -49.28 56.39
CA PHE A 29 14.31 -50.36 55.91
C PHE A 29 15.79 -50.13 56.26
N ILE A 30 16.27 -48.88 56.18
CA ILE A 30 17.62 -48.50 56.59
C ILE A 30 17.80 -48.71 58.11
N ALA A 31 16.82 -48.33 58.92
CA ALA A 31 16.88 -48.49 60.38
C ALA A 31 16.97 -49.96 60.80
N ILE A 32 16.17 -50.85 60.17
CA ILE A 32 16.22 -52.29 60.45
C ILE A 32 17.55 -52.90 60.00
N SER A 33 18.07 -52.48 58.85
CA SER A 33 19.36 -52.96 58.32
C SER A 33 20.52 -52.60 59.26
N ILE A 34 20.54 -51.36 59.78
CA ILE A 34 21.54 -50.92 60.76
C ILE A 34 21.43 -51.72 62.06
N PHE A 35 20.21 -51.98 62.54
CA PHE A 35 19.99 -52.75 63.76
C PHE A 35 20.49 -54.19 63.65
N VAL A 36 20.30 -54.84 62.50
CA VAL A 36 20.79 -56.20 62.23
C VAL A 36 22.32 -56.23 62.17
N ILE A 37 22.95 -55.24 61.52
CA ILE A 37 24.41 -55.14 61.42
C ILE A 37 25.03 -54.94 62.81
N ILE A 38 24.47 -54.03 63.63
CA ILE A 38 24.97 -53.77 64.99
C ILE A 38 24.80 -55.02 65.87
N SER A 39 23.66 -55.69 65.78
CA SER A 39 23.38 -56.91 66.56
C SER A 39 24.30 -58.07 66.15
N GLY A 40 24.69 -58.16 64.87
CA GLY A 40 25.66 -59.14 64.37
C GLY A 40 27.09 -58.86 64.81
N MET A 41 27.52 -57.59 64.89
CA MET A 41 28.86 -57.22 65.33
C MET A 41 29.08 -57.43 66.83
N THR A 42 28.05 -57.25 67.66
CA THR A 42 28.16 -57.48 69.11
C THR A 42 28.40 -58.95 69.52
N GLN A 43 28.16 -59.92 68.63
CA GLN A 43 28.41 -61.35 68.93
C GLN A 43 29.86 -61.79 68.62
N ILE A 44 30.66 -60.96 67.95
CA ILE A 44 32.00 -61.35 67.48
C ILE A 44 33.11 -60.92 68.47
N GLU A 45 32.85 -59.99 69.40
CA GLU A 45 33.88 -59.43 70.29
C GLU A 45 34.06 -60.14 71.66
N GLN A 46 33.35 -61.25 71.96
CA GLN A 46 33.48 -61.95 73.26
C GLN A 46 34.20 -63.30 73.19
N LYS A 47 35.34 -63.38 72.50
CA LYS A 47 36.25 -64.52 72.66
C LYS A 47 37.72 -64.10 72.52
N GLN A 48 38.23 -63.39 73.52
CA GLN A 48 39.68 -63.26 73.76
C GLN A 48 40.05 -64.11 74.98
N GLU A 49 40.64 -65.27 74.70
CA GLU A 49 41.23 -66.17 75.68
C GLU A 49 42.68 -65.78 75.98
N LYS A 50 43.06 -66.09 77.21
CA LYS A 50 44.26 -65.66 77.92
C LYS A 50 45.54 -66.26 77.34
N THR A 51 46.57 -65.43 77.44
CA THR A 51 47.98 -65.63 77.14
C THR A 51 48.62 -66.75 77.99
N GLU A 52 49.25 -67.72 77.34
CA GLU A 52 50.34 -68.53 77.93
C GLU A 52 51.67 -68.15 77.26
N PRO A 53 52.81 -68.20 77.98
CA PRO A 53 54.10 -67.79 77.45
C PRO A 53 54.67 -68.89 76.54
N VAL A 54 54.74 -68.59 75.24
CA VAL A 54 55.37 -69.43 74.22
C VAL A 54 56.89 -69.23 74.28
N VAL A 55 57.60 -70.35 74.43
CA VAL A 55 59.05 -70.44 74.19
C VAL A 55 59.30 -70.06 72.73
N VAL A 56 60.11 -69.02 72.50
CA VAL A 56 60.35 -68.46 71.16
C VAL A 56 61.09 -69.49 70.30
N ASP A 57 60.33 -70.17 69.45
CA ASP A 57 60.84 -71.01 68.37
C ASP A 57 61.18 -70.11 67.18
N ALA A 58 62.37 -70.25 66.60
CA ALA A 58 62.86 -69.40 65.52
C ALA A 58 61.98 -69.50 64.26
N GLU A 59 61.26 -70.61 64.09
CA GLU A 59 60.29 -70.81 63.00
C GLU A 59 59.01 -69.97 63.17
N ALA A 60 58.56 -69.73 64.41
CA ALA A 60 57.41 -68.88 64.69
C ALA A 60 57.68 -67.41 64.34
N LEU A 61 58.91 -66.94 64.59
CA LEU A 61 59.35 -65.58 64.26
C LEU A 61 59.47 -65.38 62.74
N GLN A 62 59.91 -66.39 62.00
CA GLN A 62 59.94 -66.36 60.54
C GLN A 62 58.52 -66.32 59.95
N HIS A 63 57.59 -67.10 60.51
CA HIS A 63 56.20 -67.09 60.08
C HIS A 63 55.54 -65.72 60.37
N GLU A 64 55.84 -65.11 61.51
CA GLU A 64 55.35 -63.77 61.85
C GLU A 64 55.92 -62.68 60.92
N LEU A 65 57.19 -62.78 60.52
CA LEU A 65 57.79 -61.89 59.52
C LEU A 65 57.13 -62.02 58.14
N VAL A 66 56.81 -63.24 57.70
CA VAL A 66 56.09 -63.47 56.44
C VAL A 66 54.67 -62.90 56.52
N VAL A 67 53.98 -63.07 57.65
CA VAL A 67 52.65 -62.49 57.89
C VAL A 67 52.71 -60.96 57.88
N LEU A 68 53.72 -60.35 58.51
CA LEU A 68 53.91 -58.89 58.50
C LEU A 68 54.26 -58.35 57.11
N GLN A 69 55.07 -59.07 56.34
CA GLN A 69 55.35 -58.70 54.94
C GLN A 69 54.08 -58.75 54.08
N HIS A 70 53.29 -59.81 54.23
CA HIS A 70 52.01 -59.94 53.53
C HIS A 70 51.00 -58.85 53.97
N ALA A 71 50.94 -58.52 55.27
CA ALA A 71 50.11 -57.44 55.79
C ALA A 71 50.53 -56.07 55.23
N LYS A 72 51.83 -55.80 55.13
CA LYS A 72 52.37 -54.57 54.53
C LYS A 72 52.04 -54.48 53.04
N GLU A 73 52.10 -55.61 52.33
CA GLU A 73 51.73 -55.68 50.92
C GLU A 73 50.23 -55.47 50.70
N LEU A 74 49.40 -56.03 51.60
CA LEU A 74 47.95 -55.81 51.63
C LEU A 74 47.62 -54.33 51.90
N GLN A 75 48.31 -53.71 52.86
CA GLN A 75 48.15 -52.28 53.18
C GLN A 75 48.52 -51.40 51.99
N LYS A 76 49.58 -51.74 51.25
CA LYS A 76 49.97 -51.03 50.03
C LYS A 76 48.91 -51.17 48.93
N LYS A 77 48.35 -52.37 48.74
CA LYS A 77 47.24 -52.61 47.79
C LYS A 77 45.97 -51.85 48.19
N MET A 78 45.66 -51.80 49.50
CA MET A 78 44.54 -51.02 50.01
C MET A 78 44.75 -49.52 49.80
N ALA A 79 45.94 -48.99 50.05
CA ALA A 79 46.27 -47.58 49.81
C ALA A 79 46.09 -47.17 48.35
N VAL A 80 46.57 -48.01 47.41
CA VAL A 80 46.40 -47.78 45.96
C VAL A 80 44.92 -47.84 45.58
N ASN A 81 44.16 -48.83 46.07
CA ASN A 81 42.71 -48.90 45.81
C ASN A 81 41.95 -47.70 46.38
N THR A 82 42.33 -47.19 47.55
CA THR A 82 41.69 -46.00 48.14
C THR A 82 42.00 -44.73 47.35
N GLU A 83 43.23 -44.56 46.85
CA GLU A 83 43.58 -43.45 45.97
C GLU A 83 42.82 -43.53 44.64
N GLU A 84 42.69 -44.73 44.05
CA GLU A 84 41.94 -44.91 42.80
C GLU A 84 40.44 -44.62 42.99
N LEU A 85 39.86 -45.07 44.11
CA LEU A 85 38.46 -44.77 44.47
C LEU A 85 38.24 -43.26 44.67
N GLN A 86 39.16 -42.56 45.35
CA GLN A 86 39.10 -41.11 45.52
C GLN A 86 39.21 -40.37 44.19
N MET A 87 40.10 -40.80 43.29
CA MET A 87 40.22 -40.23 41.95
C MET A 87 38.92 -40.42 41.13
N ARG A 88 38.34 -41.62 41.15
CA ARG A 88 37.05 -41.90 40.47
C ARG A 88 35.90 -41.07 41.04
N GLN A 89 35.85 -40.89 42.36
CA GLN A 89 34.85 -40.03 43.00
C GLN A 89 35.04 -38.56 42.64
N SER A 90 36.28 -38.07 42.57
CA SER A 90 36.61 -36.71 42.15
C SER A 90 36.19 -36.45 40.70
N ILE A 91 36.49 -37.38 39.79
CA ILE A 91 36.10 -37.26 38.37
C ILE A 91 34.57 -37.24 38.23
N ASN A 92 33.87 -38.13 38.94
CA ASN A 92 32.41 -38.15 38.93
C ASN A 92 31.80 -36.87 39.54
N ALA A 93 32.41 -36.29 40.57
CA ALA A 93 31.97 -35.02 41.14
C ALA A 93 32.16 -33.86 40.14
N GLN A 94 33.30 -33.82 39.45
CA GLN A 94 33.59 -32.84 38.41
C GLN A 94 32.58 -32.91 37.26
N ASN A 95 32.30 -34.12 36.75
CA ASN A 95 31.33 -34.34 35.67
C ASN A 95 29.92 -33.87 36.06
N LYS A 96 29.50 -34.13 37.31
CA LYS A 96 28.20 -33.66 37.81
C LYS A 96 28.13 -32.14 37.94
N ILE A 97 29.22 -31.48 38.33
CA ILE A 97 29.29 -30.01 38.38
C ILE A 97 29.16 -29.41 36.97
N GLU A 98 29.84 -30.00 35.99
CA GLU A 98 29.71 -29.58 34.59
C GLU A 98 28.30 -29.79 34.04
N GLU A 99 27.66 -30.91 34.37
CA GLU A 99 26.28 -31.20 33.99
C GLU A 99 25.29 -30.20 34.60
N VAL A 100 25.43 -29.88 35.90
CA VAL A 100 24.62 -28.86 36.57
C VAL A 100 24.82 -27.49 35.93
N ALA A 101 26.06 -27.09 35.64
CA ALA A 101 26.34 -25.82 34.97
C ALA A 101 25.72 -25.74 33.57
N MET A 102 25.74 -26.84 32.80
CA MET A 102 25.04 -26.92 31.51
C MET A 102 23.53 -26.79 31.66
N LEU A 103 22.93 -27.50 32.63
CA LEU A 103 21.49 -27.44 32.88
C LEU A 103 21.07 -26.04 33.33
N GLU A 104 21.85 -25.37 34.17
CA GLU A 104 21.61 -23.98 34.56
C GLU A 104 21.66 -23.04 33.34
N LYS A 105 22.64 -23.22 32.46
CA LYS A 105 22.72 -22.45 31.21
C LYS A 105 21.47 -22.65 30.34
N VAL A 106 21.06 -23.90 30.12
CA VAL A 106 19.83 -24.21 29.36
C VAL A 106 18.59 -23.59 30.02
N LEU A 107 18.47 -23.67 31.34
CA LEU A 107 17.38 -23.03 32.08
C LEU A 107 17.36 -21.51 31.91
N THR A 108 18.54 -20.86 31.92
CA THR A 108 18.61 -19.41 31.68
C THR A 108 18.21 -19.04 30.26
N GLU A 109 18.65 -19.80 29.26
CA GLU A 109 18.26 -19.61 27.86
C GLU A 109 16.75 -19.80 27.66
N LEU A 110 16.17 -20.85 28.24
CA LEU A 110 14.74 -21.13 28.17
C LEU A 110 13.91 -20.01 28.84
N LYS A 111 14.35 -19.52 30.01
CA LYS A 111 13.71 -18.38 30.68
C LYS A 111 13.76 -17.11 29.83
N GLN A 112 14.88 -16.87 29.16
CA GLN A 112 15.03 -15.73 28.26
C GLN A 112 14.09 -15.85 27.05
N GLN A 113 14.00 -17.04 26.44
CA GLN A 113 13.07 -17.32 25.35
C GLN A 113 11.60 -17.15 25.77
N LEU A 114 11.24 -17.59 26.96
CA LEU A 114 9.88 -17.44 27.49
C LEU A 114 9.55 -15.95 27.67
N LYS A 115 10.49 -15.16 28.19
CA LYS A 115 10.33 -13.71 28.35
C LYS A 115 10.17 -13.01 26.99
N THR A 116 10.97 -13.37 25.98
CA THR A 116 10.84 -12.78 24.64
C THR A 116 9.51 -13.17 23.98
N MET A 117 9.07 -14.42 24.12
CA MET A 117 7.74 -14.84 23.65
C MET A 117 6.60 -14.10 24.35
N GLN A 118 6.67 -13.91 25.67
CA GLN A 118 5.67 -13.11 26.39
C GLN A 118 5.61 -11.66 25.92
N THR A 119 6.76 -11.04 25.65
CA THR A 119 6.79 -9.68 25.11
C THR A 119 6.22 -9.63 23.69
N ALA A 120 6.57 -10.60 22.84
CA ALA A 120 6.02 -10.69 21.49
C ALA A 120 4.50 -10.87 21.52
N ASN A 121 3.99 -11.73 22.40
CA ASN A 121 2.55 -11.98 22.52
C ASN A 121 1.78 -10.73 22.99
N ARG A 122 2.35 -9.95 23.93
CA ARG A 122 1.78 -8.66 24.35
C ARG A 122 1.75 -7.66 23.19
N THR A 123 2.80 -7.60 22.38
CA THR A 123 2.85 -6.74 21.19
C THR A 123 1.80 -7.14 20.16
N VAL A 124 1.61 -8.43 19.93
CA VAL A 124 0.58 -8.96 19.02
C VAL A 124 -0.82 -8.63 19.52
N GLU A 125 -1.12 -8.84 20.80
CA GLU A 125 -2.41 -8.47 21.39
C GLU A 125 -2.68 -6.97 21.30
N HIS A 126 -1.68 -6.13 21.56
CA HIS A 126 -1.82 -4.68 21.41
C HIS A 126 -2.10 -4.29 19.95
N SER A 127 -1.37 -4.88 18.99
CA SER A 127 -1.60 -4.67 17.57
C SER A 127 -3.02 -5.08 17.17
N ARG A 128 -3.49 -6.23 17.66
CA ARG A 128 -4.85 -6.74 17.41
C ARG A 128 -5.93 -5.80 17.92
N LEU A 129 -5.75 -5.26 19.12
CA LEU A 129 -6.68 -4.25 19.67
C LEU A 129 -6.71 -2.97 18.84
N GLN A 130 -5.54 -2.52 18.35
CA GLN A 130 -5.47 -1.35 17.46
C GLN A 130 -6.16 -1.61 16.12
N THR A 131 -5.97 -2.80 15.53
CA THR A 131 -6.65 -3.17 14.28
C THR A 131 -8.17 -3.27 14.47
N ASP A 132 -8.64 -3.79 15.60
CA ASP A 132 -10.08 -3.88 15.90
C ASP A 132 -10.70 -2.49 16.09
N GLN A 133 -9.98 -1.55 16.72
CA GLN A 133 -10.40 -0.16 16.82
C GLN A 133 -10.44 0.53 15.46
N ALA A 134 -9.42 0.31 14.62
CA ALA A 134 -9.38 0.85 13.26
C ALA A 134 -10.54 0.31 12.42
N LEU A 135 -10.81 -1.00 12.47
CA LEU A 135 -11.94 -1.62 11.77
C LEU A 135 -13.29 -1.03 12.21
N LYS A 136 -13.51 -0.84 13.51
CA LYS A 136 -14.73 -0.19 14.01
C LYS A 136 -14.87 1.24 13.51
N SER A 137 -13.76 2.00 13.50
CA SER A 137 -13.78 3.38 13.00
C SER A 137 -14.12 3.44 11.50
N LEU A 138 -13.56 2.52 10.72
CA LEU A 138 -13.82 2.42 9.28
C LEU A 138 -15.26 1.99 9.00
N GLN A 139 -15.81 1.07 9.79
CA GLN A 139 -17.22 0.68 9.69
C GLN A 139 -18.16 1.87 9.94
N MET A 140 -17.88 2.69 10.96
CA MET A 140 -18.67 3.90 11.22
C MET A 140 -18.56 4.92 10.09
N GLN A 141 -17.36 5.10 9.52
CA GLN A 141 -17.17 5.97 8.35
C GLN A 141 -17.95 5.47 7.14
N LEU A 142 -17.90 4.17 6.85
CA LEU A 142 -18.65 3.56 5.75
C LEU A 142 -20.16 3.78 5.93
N GLN A 143 -20.67 3.58 7.14
CA GLN A 143 -22.08 3.80 7.43
C GLN A 143 -22.49 5.26 7.21
N ASN A 144 -21.65 6.22 7.62
CA ASN A 144 -21.90 7.65 7.37
C ASN A 144 -21.91 7.98 5.87
N VAL A 145 -20.98 7.42 5.09
CA VAL A 145 -20.93 7.63 3.63
C VAL A 145 -22.16 7.04 2.94
N VAL A 146 -22.61 5.85 3.36
CA VAL A 146 -23.83 5.23 2.83
C VAL A 146 -25.04 6.12 3.13
N GLN A 147 -25.19 6.61 4.35
CA GLN A 147 -26.28 7.53 4.71
C GLN A 147 -26.23 8.84 3.92
N GLN A 148 -25.05 9.40 3.69
CA GLN A 148 -24.90 10.61 2.86
C GLN A 148 -25.32 10.35 1.41
N ARG A 149 -24.91 9.20 0.86
CA ARG A 149 -25.30 8.80 -0.49
C ARG A 149 -26.81 8.64 -0.63
N GLU A 150 -27.47 7.97 0.31
CA GLU A 150 -28.93 7.82 0.32
C GLU A 150 -29.65 9.17 0.36
N LYS A 151 -29.16 10.12 1.18
CA LYS A 151 -29.70 11.49 1.22
C LYS A 151 -29.54 12.21 -0.12
N LEU A 152 -28.35 12.18 -0.70
CA LEU A 152 -28.07 12.80 -2.00
C LEU A 152 -28.89 12.17 -3.12
N GLU A 153 -29.09 10.85 -3.12
CA GLU A 153 -29.94 10.17 -4.10
C GLU A 153 -31.41 10.58 -3.95
N ALA A 154 -31.91 10.73 -2.71
CA ALA A 154 -33.26 11.23 -2.46
C ALA A 154 -33.44 12.69 -2.92
N GLU A 155 -32.45 13.56 -2.66
CA GLU A 155 -32.44 14.95 -3.13
C GLU A 155 -32.40 15.02 -4.66
N ASN A 156 -31.54 14.25 -5.31
CA ASN A 156 -31.48 14.17 -6.78
C ASN A 156 -32.79 13.70 -7.38
N LEU A 157 -33.46 12.73 -6.76
CA LEU A 157 -34.75 12.25 -7.20
C LEU A 157 -35.83 13.32 -7.07
N GLN A 158 -35.82 14.11 -5.99
CA GLN A 158 -36.72 15.24 -5.82
C GLN A 158 -36.47 16.33 -6.87
N GLN A 159 -35.22 16.73 -7.07
CA GLN A 159 -34.84 17.72 -8.10
C GLN A 159 -35.22 17.23 -9.51
N SER A 160 -35.00 15.95 -9.82
CA SER A 160 -35.39 15.36 -11.09
C SER A 160 -36.92 15.41 -11.32
N LYS A 161 -37.71 15.11 -10.28
CA LYS A 161 -39.18 15.24 -10.34
C LYS A 161 -39.62 16.69 -10.52
N GLU A 162 -38.98 17.62 -9.83
CA GLU A 162 -39.27 19.06 -9.97
C GLU A 162 -38.92 19.57 -11.37
N LEU A 163 -37.75 19.20 -11.90
CA LEU A 163 -37.36 19.50 -13.28
C LEU A 163 -38.32 18.89 -14.29
N ALA A 164 -38.78 17.66 -14.09
CA ALA A 164 -39.77 17.04 -14.96
C ALA A 164 -41.10 17.79 -14.93
N ARG A 165 -41.54 18.25 -13.76
CA ARG A 165 -42.75 19.07 -13.59
C ARG A 165 -42.61 20.44 -14.27
N LEU A 166 -41.47 21.11 -14.10
CA LEU A 166 -41.16 22.37 -14.78
C LEU A 166 -41.14 22.20 -16.30
N LYS A 167 -40.53 21.12 -16.81
CA LYS A 167 -40.54 20.80 -18.25
C LYS A 167 -41.95 20.59 -18.81
N GLN A 168 -42.88 20.03 -18.03
CA GLN A 168 -44.28 19.88 -18.45
C GLN A 168 -45.06 21.20 -18.43
N GLN A 169 -44.66 22.16 -17.59
CA GLN A 169 -45.27 23.50 -17.52
C GLN A 169 -44.73 24.47 -18.57
N ILE A 170 -43.54 24.21 -19.13
CA ILE A 170 -43.02 24.95 -20.28
C ILE A 170 -43.80 24.52 -21.53
N VAL A 171 -44.82 25.30 -21.88
CA VAL A 171 -45.42 25.30 -23.22
C VAL A 171 -44.28 25.51 -24.23
N PRO A 172 -44.16 24.72 -25.31
CA PRO A 172 -43.01 24.77 -26.21
C PRO A 172 -43.04 26.07 -27.02
N GLN A 173 -42.50 27.15 -26.45
CA GLN A 173 -42.11 28.32 -27.22
C GLN A 173 -40.73 28.04 -27.82
N HIS A 174 -40.76 27.77 -29.13
CA HIS A 174 -39.61 27.61 -30.03
C HIS A 174 -38.65 26.47 -29.69
N LYS A 175 -38.85 25.36 -30.40
CA LYS A 175 -37.86 24.30 -30.59
C LYS A 175 -36.64 24.91 -31.28
N ILE A 176 -35.64 25.32 -30.51
CA ILE A 176 -34.31 25.65 -31.05
C ILE A 176 -33.70 24.33 -31.49
N VAL A 177 -33.83 24.02 -32.77
CA VAL A 177 -33.12 22.92 -33.40
C VAL A 177 -31.68 23.38 -33.60
N PHE A 178 -30.79 22.94 -32.71
CA PHE A 178 -29.37 23.01 -32.99
C PHE A 178 -29.08 22.04 -34.14
N LYS A 179 -28.60 22.55 -35.27
CA LYS A 179 -28.12 21.69 -36.36
C LYS A 179 -26.89 20.94 -35.85
N THR A 180 -26.88 19.62 -36.04
CA THR A 180 -25.71 18.78 -35.81
C THR A 180 -24.60 19.27 -36.73
N LEU A 181 -23.45 19.61 -36.15
CA LEU A 181 -22.26 20.00 -36.92
C LEU A 181 -21.71 18.75 -37.61
N GLU A 182 -21.41 18.84 -38.91
CA GLU A 182 -20.78 17.73 -39.65
C GLU A 182 -19.28 17.99 -39.78
N PRO A 183 -18.41 16.99 -39.52
CA PRO A 183 -16.98 17.13 -39.75
C PRO A 183 -16.72 17.26 -41.24
N SER A 184 -16.08 18.37 -41.64
CA SER A 184 -15.71 18.64 -43.03
C SER A 184 -14.20 18.64 -43.19
N SER A 185 -13.73 17.98 -44.24
CA SER A 185 -12.33 17.97 -44.66
C SER A 185 -11.89 19.26 -45.37
N ALA A 186 -12.81 20.20 -45.61
CA ALA A 186 -12.52 21.44 -46.31
C ALA A 186 -11.95 22.51 -45.37
N ALA A 187 -10.74 22.97 -45.67
CA ALA A 187 -10.05 24.00 -44.90
C ALA A 187 -10.77 25.36 -45.00
N PRO A 188 -10.78 26.19 -43.96
CA PRO A 188 -11.41 27.49 -44.01
C PRO A 188 -10.63 28.47 -44.89
N PHE A 189 -11.36 29.32 -45.58
CA PHE A 189 -10.88 30.56 -46.17
C PHE A 189 -11.38 31.72 -45.30
N PHE A 190 -10.46 32.38 -44.59
CA PHE A 190 -10.82 33.36 -43.58
C PHE A 190 -11.22 34.70 -44.20
N ILE A 191 -12.37 35.22 -43.76
CA ILE A 191 -12.92 36.52 -44.15
C ILE A 191 -13.25 37.29 -42.88
N MET A 192 -12.70 38.48 -42.73
CA MET A 192 -13.01 39.37 -41.60
C MET A 192 -14.10 40.35 -42.00
N LEU A 193 -15.13 40.50 -41.17
CA LEU A 193 -16.20 41.49 -41.37
C LEU A 193 -15.99 42.71 -40.49
N ARG A 194 -15.90 43.92 -41.05
CA ARG A 194 -15.87 45.17 -40.26
C ARG A 194 -16.94 46.12 -40.76
N GLY A 195 -17.99 46.32 -39.97
CA GLY A 195 -19.17 47.10 -40.35
C GLY A 195 -19.90 46.48 -41.53
N GLU A 196 -19.88 47.17 -42.67
CA GLU A 196 -20.51 46.71 -43.93
C GLU A 196 -19.52 46.08 -44.92
N TYR A 197 -18.24 45.94 -44.54
CA TYR A 197 -17.16 45.52 -45.42
C TYR A 197 -16.57 44.17 -45.02
N ALA A 198 -16.18 43.40 -46.02
CA ALA A 198 -15.46 42.14 -45.89
C ALA A 198 -14.03 42.30 -46.38
N TYR A 199 -13.10 41.69 -45.64
CA TYR A 199 -11.68 41.68 -45.93
C TYR A 199 -11.27 40.20 -46.08
N ALA A 200 -10.79 39.81 -47.25
CA ALA A 200 -10.20 38.48 -47.40
C ALA A 200 -8.89 38.42 -46.62
N VAL A 201 -8.75 37.38 -45.80
CA VAL A 201 -7.59 37.17 -44.95
C VAL A 201 -6.98 35.77 -45.15
N GLY A 202 -7.66 34.91 -45.91
CA GLY A 202 -7.16 33.58 -46.23
C GLY A 202 -5.83 33.61 -47.00
N PRO A 203 -5.00 32.56 -46.86
CA PRO A 203 -3.72 32.49 -47.56
C PRO A 203 -3.92 32.43 -49.09
N ASP A 204 -3.02 33.07 -49.83
CA ASP A 204 -2.97 33.03 -51.30
C ASP A 204 -2.52 31.63 -51.76
N GLU A 205 -3.28 30.99 -52.67
CA GLU A 205 -2.91 29.68 -53.24
C GLU A 205 -1.56 29.70 -53.95
N ASN A 206 -1.15 30.86 -54.47
CA ASN A 206 0.11 30.98 -55.22
C ASN A 206 1.34 31.06 -54.32
N SER A 207 1.13 31.18 -53.02
CA SER A 207 2.20 31.31 -52.05
C SER A 207 2.15 30.12 -51.10
N ASN A 208 3.23 29.33 -51.04
CA ASN A 208 3.51 28.46 -49.90
C ASN A 208 3.73 29.25 -48.58
N SER A 209 3.25 30.50 -48.52
CA SER A 209 3.37 31.43 -47.42
C SER A 209 2.00 31.61 -46.77
N PRO A 210 1.92 31.59 -45.43
CA PRO A 210 0.70 31.92 -44.70
C PRO A 210 0.32 33.42 -44.79
N ALA A 211 1.04 34.20 -45.61
CA ALA A 211 0.89 35.63 -45.79
C ALA A 211 -0.40 35.98 -46.57
N PRO A 212 -1.34 36.71 -45.96
CA PRO A 212 -2.45 37.28 -46.71
C PRO A 212 -1.96 38.44 -47.59
N LEU A 213 -2.53 38.54 -48.78
CA LEU A 213 -2.39 39.69 -49.67
C LEU A 213 -3.47 40.75 -49.35
N PRO A 214 -3.40 41.97 -49.94
CA PRO A 214 -4.44 42.99 -49.74
C PRO A 214 -5.85 42.38 -49.88
N PRO A 215 -6.80 42.69 -48.99
CA PRO A 215 -6.98 44.00 -48.35
C PRO A 215 -6.56 44.14 -46.86
N VAL A 216 -5.66 43.28 -46.35
CA VAL A 216 -5.16 43.38 -44.97
C VAL A 216 -3.66 43.65 -44.90
N LYS A 217 -3.22 44.32 -43.84
CA LYS A 217 -1.83 44.28 -43.37
C LYS A 217 -1.69 43.07 -42.46
N TYR A 218 -0.52 42.43 -42.47
CA TYR A 218 -0.27 41.32 -41.57
C TYR A 218 1.09 41.42 -40.89
N SER A 219 1.17 40.84 -39.70
CA SER A 219 2.42 40.52 -39.01
C SER A 219 2.37 39.06 -38.59
N THR A 220 3.53 38.44 -38.43
CA THR A 220 3.63 37.06 -37.97
C THR A 220 4.26 37.01 -36.58
N LEU A 221 3.68 36.16 -35.73
CA LEU A 221 4.19 35.86 -34.39
C LEU A 221 4.56 34.38 -34.32
N ASN A 222 5.35 34.00 -33.32
CA ASN A 222 5.71 32.60 -33.04
C ASN A 222 6.31 31.87 -34.27
N ASN A 223 7.40 32.40 -34.83
CA ASN A 223 8.11 31.83 -35.99
C ASN A 223 7.22 31.59 -37.22
N GLY A 224 6.22 32.44 -37.47
CA GLY A 224 5.34 32.32 -38.65
C GLY A 224 4.07 31.51 -38.45
N ARG A 225 3.87 30.93 -37.25
CA ARG A 225 2.72 30.05 -36.96
C ARG A 225 1.42 30.81 -36.70
N THR A 226 1.52 32.02 -36.17
CA THR A 226 0.38 32.88 -35.86
C THR A 226 0.42 34.08 -36.78
N VAL A 227 -0.65 34.30 -37.53
CA VAL A 227 -0.80 35.47 -38.42
C VAL A 227 -1.78 36.43 -37.78
N VAL A 228 -1.34 37.68 -37.60
CA VAL A 228 -2.14 38.78 -37.06
C VAL A 228 -2.42 39.74 -38.20
N CYS A 229 -3.70 40.02 -38.43
CA CYS A 229 -4.18 40.79 -39.58
C CYS A 229 -4.96 42.02 -39.14
N GLU A 230 -4.67 43.13 -39.80
CA GLU A 230 -5.33 44.41 -39.62
C GLU A 230 -5.94 44.86 -40.96
N PRO A 231 -7.22 45.28 -40.98
CA PRO A 231 -7.85 45.73 -42.22
C PRO A 231 -7.26 47.04 -42.71
N ILE A 232 -7.10 47.17 -44.02
CA ILE A 232 -6.83 48.45 -44.69
C ILE A 232 -8.19 49.05 -45.05
N GLU A 233 -8.62 50.09 -44.33
CA GLU A 233 -10.00 50.61 -44.34
C GLU A 233 -10.58 50.78 -45.77
N ASP A 234 -9.81 51.34 -46.70
CA ASP A 234 -10.25 51.63 -48.08
C ASP A 234 -10.20 50.45 -49.06
N LYS A 235 -9.74 49.28 -48.62
CA LYS A 235 -9.63 48.08 -49.49
C LYS A 235 -10.68 47.02 -49.21
N GLY A 236 -11.59 47.27 -48.27
CA GLY A 236 -12.68 46.36 -47.94
C GLY A 236 -13.69 46.25 -49.07
N VAL A 237 -14.26 45.06 -49.26
CA VAL A 237 -15.34 44.83 -50.23
C VAL A 237 -16.68 44.98 -49.53
N LYS A 238 -17.58 45.82 -50.04
CA LYS A 238 -18.89 46.01 -49.42
C LYS A 238 -19.71 44.72 -49.51
N VAL A 239 -20.22 44.20 -48.40
CA VAL A 239 -20.90 42.88 -48.35
C VAL A 239 -22.29 42.93 -49.00
N LEU A 240 -23.05 43.98 -48.67
CA LEU A 240 -24.46 44.10 -49.05
C LEU A 240 -24.71 45.38 -49.84
N HIS A 241 -25.55 45.27 -50.87
CA HIS A 241 -26.17 46.40 -51.54
C HIS A 241 -27.68 46.29 -51.34
N GLY A 242 -28.21 47.03 -50.35
CA GLY A 242 -29.56 46.81 -49.83
C GLY A 242 -29.65 45.49 -49.05
N ASP A 243 -30.55 44.60 -49.48
CA ASP A 243 -30.76 43.28 -48.87
C ASP A 243 -30.14 42.12 -49.67
N LYS A 244 -29.34 42.43 -50.70
CA LYS A 244 -28.69 41.42 -51.54
C LYS A 244 -27.17 41.52 -51.43
N LEU A 245 -26.48 40.40 -51.62
CA LEU A 245 -25.02 40.37 -51.76
C LEU A 245 -24.59 41.30 -52.91
N SER A 246 -23.62 42.17 -52.64
CA SER A 246 -23.03 43.05 -53.66
C SER A 246 -22.35 42.23 -54.77
N SER A 247 -22.16 42.83 -55.95
CA SER A 247 -21.45 42.18 -57.07
C SER A 247 -19.99 41.87 -56.71
N GLU A 248 -19.32 42.81 -56.05
CA GLU A 248 -17.92 42.70 -55.65
C GLU A 248 -17.73 41.58 -54.62
N PHE A 249 -18.64 41.47 -53.65
CA PHE A 249 -18.58 40.41 -52.64
C PHE A 249 -18.88 39.02 -53.23
N ARG A 250 -19.75 38.94 -54.26
CA ARG A 250 -19.93 37.67 -54.99
C ARG A 250 -18.67 37.27 -55.75
N GLN A 251 -17.95 38.22 -56.34
CA GLN A 251 -16.67 37.94 -56.98
C GLN A 251 -15.66 37.42 -55.96
N LEU A 252 -15.63 38.02 -54.75
CA LEU A 252 -14.82 37.54 -53.64
C LEU A 252 -15.15 36.09 -53.23
N LEU A 253 -16.44 35.75 -53.12
CA LEU A 253 -16.86 34.38 -52.81
C LEU A 253 -16.48 33.40 -53.91
N ASN A 254 -16.58 33.81 -55.18
CA ASN A 254 -16.24 32.98 -56.33
C ASN A 254 -14.72 32.81 -56.51
N SER A 255 -13.90 33.71 -55.94
CA SER A 255 -12.45 33.56 -55.93
C SER A 255 -11.95 32.63 -54.82
N ILE A 256 -12.83 32.15 -53.94
CA ILE A 256 -12.46 31.18 -52.91
C ILE A 256 -12.22 29.81 -53.57
N PRO A 257 -11.11 29.14 -53.29
CA PRO A 257 -10.85 27.80 -53.83
C PRO A 257 -11.95 26.81 -53.49
N THR A 258 -12.28 25.93 -54.44
CA THR A 258 -13.37 24.94 -54.30
C THR A 258 -13.15 23.93 -53.17
N HIS A 259 -11.90 23.73 -52.74
CA HIS A 259 -11.53 22.88 -51.62
C HIS A 259 -11.59 23.58 -50.26
N ARG A 260 -12.06 24.84 -50.22
CA ARG A 260 -12.15 25.65 -49.01
C ARG A 260 -13.55 26.17 -48.75
N VAL A 261 -13.83 26.44 -47.48
CA VAL A 261 -15.13 26.97 -47.03
C VAL A 261 -14.94 28.39 -46.50
N PRO A 262 -15.76 29.37 -46.92
CA PRO A 262 -15.71 30.72 -46.34
C PRO A 262 -16.00 30.68 -44.84
N SER A 263 -15.06 31.18 -44.03
CA SER A 263 -15.22 31.30 -42.58
C SER A 263 -15.13 32.76 -42.17
N PHE A 264 -16.23 33.27 -41.61
CA PHE A 264 -16.40 34.69 -41.32
C PHE A 264 -16.09 35.01 -39.85
N PHE A 265 -15.18 35.95 -39.63
CA PHE A 265 -14.91 36.52 -38.31
C PHE A 265 -15.72 37.79 -38.11
N ILE A 266 -16.59 37.76 -37.11
CA ILE A 266 -17.57 38.79 -36.81
C ILE A 266 -17.22 39.49 -35.50
N PRO A 267 -16.75 40.74 -35.54
CA PRO A 267 -16.70 41.60 -34.38
C PRO A 267 -18.11 42.11 -34.02
N PRO A 268 -18.37 42.47 -32.76
CA PRO A 268 -19.69 42.90 -32.28
C PRO A 268 -20.40 43.94 -33.15
N GLY A 269 -19.68 44.96 -33.65
CA GLY A 269 -20.20 46.02 -34.50
C GLY A 269 -20.68 45.56 -35.90
N SER A 270 -20.27 44.37 -36.34
CA SER A 270 -20.66 43.78 -37.64
C SER A 270 -21.85 42.81 -37.54
N ALA A 271 -22.43 42.60 -36.35
CA ALA A 271 -23.44 41.57 -36.12
C ALA A 271 -24.68 41.68 -37.03
N ARG A 272 -25.13 42.91 -37.32
CA ARG A 272 -26.28 43.15 -38.21
C ARG A 272 -26.00 42.72 -39.65
N THR A 273 -24.84 43.09 -40.17
CA THR A 273 -24.38 42.70 -41.52
C THR A 273 -24.20 41.19 -41.59
N ALA A 274 -23.59 40.59 -40.56
CA ALA A 274 -23.36 39.15 -40.48
C ALA A 274 -24.67 38.34 -40.48
N TYR A 275 -25.70 38.80 -39.77
CA TYR A 275 -27.01 38.15 -39.78
C TYR A 275 -27.63 38.12 -41.19
N LYS A 276 -27.66 39.28 -41.87
CA LYS A 276 -28.18 39.37 -43.25
C LYS A 276 -27.37 38.52 -44.23
N LEU A 277 -26.04 38.57 -44.10
CA LEU A 277 -25.12 37.74 -44.89
C LEU A 277 -25.41 36.25 -44.70
N ARG A 278 -25.55 35.79 -43.47
CA ARG A 278 -25.86 34.39 -43.14
C ARG A 278 -27.14 33.92 -43.82
N GLU A 279 -28.20 34.72 -43.77
CA GLU A 279 -29.47 34.37 -44.39
C GLU A 279 -29.35 34.31 -45.93
N GLU A 280 -28.60 35.21 -46.55
CA GLU A 280 -28.35 35.17 -47.99
C GLU A 280 -27.48 33.97 -48.43
N LEU A 281 -26.47 33.59 -47.64
CA LEU A 281 -25.64 32.41 -47.91
C LEU A 281 -26.45 31.12 -47.79
N LYS A 282 -27.32 31.02 -46.77
CA LYS A 282 -28.24 29.89 -46.60
C LYS A 282 -29.21 29.75 -47.77
N LYS A 283 -29.83 30.84 -48.22
CA LYS A 283 -30.74 30.81 -49.39
C LYS A 283 -30.07 30.28 -50.66
N ARG A 284 -28.75 30.44 -50.75
CA ARG A 284 -27.93 30.00 -51.89
C ARG A 284 -27.28 28.63 -51.67
N ASN A 285 -27.54 27.96 -50.55
CA ASN A 285 -26.91 26.69 -50.16
C ASN A 285 -25.37 26.74 -50.19
N ILE A 286 -24.78 27.87 -49.80
CA ILE A 286 -23.31 28.00 -49.69
C ILE A 286 -22.90 27.54 -48.29
N THR A 287 -22.03 26.54 -48.19
CA THR A 287 -21.42 26.11 -46.92
C THR A 287 -20.55 27.23 -46.36
N HIS A 288 -20.66 27.53 -45.06
CA HIS A 288 -19.94 28.64 -44.44
C HIS A 288 -19.80 28.46 -42.93
N GLY A 289 -18.75 29.05 -42.35
CA GLY A 289 -18.52 29.14 -40.90
C GLY A 289 -18.67 30.57 -40.38
N PHE A 290 -19.04 30.72 -39.10
CA PHE A 290 -19.09 32.00 -38.42
C PHE A 290 -18.42 31.91 -37.04
N SER A 291 -17.51 32.83 -36.75
CA SER A 291 -16.83 32.96 -35.47
C SER A 291 -16.94 34.38 -34.96
N THR A 292 -17.04 34.56 -33.64
CA THR A 292 -17.17 35.88 -33.01
C THR A 292 -15.88 36.30 -32.32
N THR A 293 -15.58 37.59 -32.30
CA THR A 293 -14.43 38.15 -31.56
C THR A 293 -14.90 38.95 -30.34
N GLY A 294 -14.00 39.15 -29.38
CA GLY A 294 -14.31 39.83 -28.11
C GLY A 294 -14.57 41.33 -28.27
N LYS A 295 -13.75 42.04 -29.07
CA LYS A 295 -13.90 43.48 -29.31
C LYS A 295 -13.75 43.83 -30.79
N ASP A 296 -14.31 44.98 -31.17
CA ASP A 296 -14.23 45.53 -32.54
C ASP A 296 -12.82 45.97 -32.95
N SER A 297 -11.98 46.30 -31.97
CA SER A 297 -10.59 46.73 -32.16
C SER A 297 -9.60 45.57 -32.19
N ASP A 298 -10.02 44.35 -31.84
CA ASP A 298 -9.10 43.23 -31.73
C ASP A 298 -8.57 42.85 -33.12
N PRO A 299 -7.25 42.72 -33.30
CA PRO A 299 -6.70 42.30 -34.57
C PRO A 299 -7.11 40.85 -34.84
N PHE A 300 -7.45 40.56 -36.10
CA PHE A 300 -7.83 39.21 -36.47
C PHE A 300 -6.59 38.31 -36.41
N THR A 301 -6.65 37.26 -35.61
CA THR A 301 -5.54 36.33 -35.43
C THR A 301 -5.98 34.93 -35.81
N TYR A 302 -5.22 34.26 -36.68
CA TYR A 302 -5.41 32.84 -36.97
C TYR A 302 -4.10 32.07 -36.84
N VAL A 303 -4.25 30.79 -36.50
CA VAL A 303 -3.15 29.83 -36.49
C VAL A 303 -3.26 29.02 -37.75
N TYR A 304 -2.18 28.98 -38.54
CA TYR A 304 -2.11 28.13 -39.72
C TYR A 304 -1.67 26.72 -39.28
N THR A 305 -2.49 25.72 -39.60
CA THR A 305 -2.23 24.30 -39.33
C THR A 305 -2.73 23.49 -40.51
N ASP A 306 -1.84 22.72 -41.14
CA ASP A 306 -2.13 21.96 -42.37
C ASP A 306 -3.17 20.85 -42.18
N ASN A 307 -3.44 20.43 -40.94
CA ASN A 307 -4.38 19.36 -40.61
C ASN A 307 -5.28 19.77 -39.45
N VAL A 308 -6.49 20.22 -39.76
CA VAL A 308 -7.56 20.41 -38.77
C VAL A 308 -8.86 19.89 -39.36
N GLU A 309 -9.55 19.05 -38.62
CA GLU A 309 -10.95 18.71 -38.89
C GLU A 309 -11.80 19.91 -38.43
N TYR A 310 -12.53 20.52 -39.35
CA TYR A 310 -13.37 21.67 -39.05
C TYR A 310 -14.83 21.22 -38.90
N GLU A 311 -15.43 21.58 -37.76
CA GLU A 311 -16.86 21.38 -37.51
C GLU A 311 -17.64 22.59 -38.05
N TYR A 312 -18.57 22.36 -38.98
CA TYR A 312 -19.44 23.40 -39.56
C TYR A 312 -20.92 23.15 -39.27
#